data_AF-A0A5N6QAK2-F1
#
_entry.id   AF-A0A5N6QAK2-F1
#
_cell.length_a   1.000
_cell.length_b   1.000
_cell.length_c   1.000
_cell.angle_alpha   90.00
_cell.angle_beta   90.00
_cell.angle_gamma   90.00
#
_symmetry.space_group_name_H-M   'P 1'
#
loop_
_entity.id
_entity.type
_entity.pdbx_description
1 polymer ?
#
loop_
_entity_poly.entity_id
_entity_poly.type
_entity_poly.pdbx_seq_one_letter_code
_entity_poly.pdbx_strand_id
1 'polypeptide(L)'
;MAKELPKDLVTQILQWLPVVYLLRFKCVCKSWDALITHQYFKRKHLLHKKKKNNTHLLLKMFNRTTDNYVISTLSYETPQVSLTQRAPPPFLGIDKEMCVVGSCNGLVCLHNNSYYEFNVVIWNSATKETKVVPKSNLPHLPGGYRSRFEGKGFGFDAKTNDYKIINLPSLYDPNSFQSEVHSSSADSWREVDSPPCVIRADFRGIDSYINGMASWEASLDDWEAVDYLHGDPSFCQGRK
;
A
#
# COMPACT_ATOMS: atom_id res chain seq x y z
N MET A 1 15.89 42.31 -19.84
CA MET A 1 14.84 41.25 -19.83
C MET A 1 15.48 39.96 -19.39
N ALA A 2 14.95 39.29 -18.36
CA ALA A 2 15.43 37.97 -17.97
C ALA A 2 15.10 36.98 -19.09
N LYS A 3 16.09 36.18 -19.53
CA LYS A 3 15.83 35.09 -20.48
C LYS A 3 15.00 34.04 -19.74
N GLU A 4 13.73 33.89 -20.11
CA GLU A 4 12.88 32.84 -19.56
C GLU A 4 13.40 31.47 -20.04
N LEU A 5 13.58 30.54 -19.10
CA LEU A 5 13.93 29.17 -19.45
C LEU A 5 12.75 28.53 -20.21
N PRO A 6 13.01 27.78 -21.29
CA PRO A 6 12.00 26.95 -21.95
C PRO A 6 11.27 26.03 -20.96
N LYS A 7 9.95 25.91 -21.12
CA LYS A 7 9.07 25.11 -20.25
C LYS A 7 9.54 23.64 -20.13
N ASP A 8 10.08 23.09 -21.20
CA ASP A 8 10.60 21.72 -21.21
C ASP A 8 11.85 21.55 -20.33
N LEU A 9 12.72 22.56 -20.31
CA LEU A 9 13.91 22.55 -19.45
C LEU A 9 13.52 22.70 -17.98
N VAL A 10 12.56 23.59 -17.66
CA VAL A 10 12.01 23.68 -16.30
C VAL A 10 11.42 22.35 -15.88
N THR A 11 10.62 21.72 -16.75
CA THR A 11 9.99 20.42 -16.50
C THR A 11 11.03 19.33 -16.25
N GLN A 12 12.13 19.33 -17.00
CA GLN A 12 13.25 18.42 -16.77
C GLN A 12 13.90 18.70 -15.42
N ILE A 13 14.32 19.94 -15.14
CA ILE A 13 14.97 20.32 -13.87
C ILE A 13 14.13 19.86 -12.68
N LEU A 14 12.83 20.16 -12.68
CA LEU A 14 11.92 19.74 -11.60
C LEU A 14 11.82 18.21 -11.48
N GLN A 15 11.94 17.43 -12.56
CA GLN A 15 11.92 15.96 -12.48
C GLN A 15 13.08 15.37 -11.69
N TRP A 16 14.24 16.03 -11.67
CA TRP A 16 15.42 15.54 -10.95
C TRP A 16 15.29 15.73 -9.43
N LEU A 17 14.47 16.70 -9.00
CA LEU A 17 14.36 17.08 -7.60
C LEU A 17 13.60 16.04 -6.77
N PRO A 18 14.01 15.81 -5.50
CA PRO A 18 13.18 15.09 -4.53
C PRO A 18 11.82 15.77 -4.30
N VAL A 19 10.80 14.97 -3.98
CA VAL A 19 9.41 15.45 -3.83
C VAL A 19 9.30 16.57 -2.79
N VAL A 20 10.05 16.49 -1.70
CA VAL A 20 10.05 17.52 -0.64
C VAL A 20 10.44 18.91 -1.15
N TYR A 21 11.34 19.01 -2.14
CA TYR A 21 11.68 20.30 -2.76
C TYR A 21 10.60 20.77 -3.73
N LEU A 22 10.00 19.84 -4.48
CA LEU A 22 8.88 20.17 -5.37
C LEU A 22 7.69 20.75 -4.62
N LEU A 23 7.38 20.24 -3.43
CA LEU A 23 6.30 20.78 -2.59
C LEU A 23 6.59 22.23 -2.16
N ARG A 24 7.85 22.54 -1.83
CA ARG A 24 8.25 23.93 -1.54
C ARG A 24 8.15 24.81 -2.79
N PHE A 25 8.51 24.28 -3.95
CA PHE A 25 8.54 25.02 -5.20
C PHE A 25 7.16 25.39 -5.76
N LYS A 26 6.09 24.78 -5.24
CA LYS A 26 4.72 25.24 -5.53
C LYS A 26 4.49 26.71 -5.15
N CYS A 27 5.16 27.23 -4.11
CA CYS A 27 4.98 28.63 -3.70
C CYS A 27 5.73 29.65 -4.57
N VAL A 28 6.58 29.20 -5.51
CA VAL A 28 7.41 30.10 -6.33
C VAL A 28 6.56 30.89 -7.33
N CYS A 29 5.70 30.21 -8.10
CA CYS A 29 4.75 30.86 -8.99
C CYS A 29 3.60 29.91 -9.40
N LYS A 30 2.49 30.49 -9.89
CA LYS A 30 1.30 29.73 -10.35
C LYS A 30 1.61 28.70 -11.45
N SER A 31 2.53 29.03 -12.35
CA SER A 31 2.94 28.11 -13.43
C SER A 31 3.63 26.86 -12.89
N TRP A 32 4.49 27.03 -11.88
CA TRP A 32 5.18 25.92 -11.23
C TRP A 32 4.24 25.07 -10.38
N ASP A 33 3.36 25.68 -9.60
CA ASP A 33 2.33 24.93 -8.88
C ASP A 33 1.44 24.12 -9.83
N ALA A 34 0.93 24.75 -10.90
CA ALA A 34 0.13 24.07 -11.92
C ALA A 34 0.89 22.88 -12.54
N LEU A 35 2.17 23.07 -12.89
CA LEU A 35 3.00 22.00 -13.45
C LEU A 35 3.21 20.85 -12.45
N ILE A 36 3.59 21.16 -11.21
CA ILE A 36 3.93 20.16 -10.17
C ILE A 36 2.68 19.39 -9.73
N THR A 37 1.52 20.05 -9.68
CA THR A 37 0.26 19.45 -9.25
C THR A 37 -0.39 18.60 -10.36
N HIS A 38 -0.04 18.84 -11.63
CA HIS A 38 -0.60 18.14 -12.79
C HIS A 38 -0.26 16.63 -12.82
N GLN A 39 -1.24 15.79 -13.15
CA GLN A 39 -1.09 14.32 -13.16
C GLN A 39 0.02 13.83 -14.10
N TYR A 40 0.15 14.43 -15.29
CA TYR A 40 1.24 14.11 -16.23
C TYR A 40 2.63 14.26 -15.58
N PHE A 41 2.86 15.38 -14.86
CA PHE A 41 4.14 15.62 -14.21
C PHE A 41 4.37 14.64 -13.07
N LYS A 42 3.37 14.39 -12.22
CA LYS A 42 3.43 13.39 -11.15
C LYS A 42 3.81 12.00 -11.68
N ARG A 43 3.17 11.55 -12.77
CA ARG A 43 3.48 10.26 -13.42
C ARG A 43 4.89 10.25 -14.00
N LYS A 44 5.28 11.31 -14.70
CA LYS A 44 6.62 11.42 -15.31
C LYS A 44 7.72 11.45 -14.25
N HIS A 45 7.51 12.17 -13.15
CA HIS A 45 8.42 12.22 -11.99
C HIS A 45 8.55 10.84 -11.33
N LEU A 46 7.42 10.17 -11.07
CA LEU A 46 7.41 8.82 -10.50
C LEU A 46 8.17 7.82 -11.37
N LEU A 47 7.92 7.81 -12.68
CA LEU A 47 8.63 6.94 -13.64
C LEU A 47 10.12 7.26 -13.71
N HIS A 48 10.49 8.54 -13.65
CA HIS A 48 11.89 8.97 -13.62
C HIS A 48 12.60 8.46 -12.36
N LYS A 49 11.94 8.52 -11.19
CA LYS A 49 12.49 7.97 -9.93
C LYS A 49 12.63 6.44 -9.97
N LYS A 50 11.65 5.72 -10.53
CA LYS A 50 11.73 4.25 -10.70
C LYS A 50 12.92 3.81 -11.57
N LYS A 51 13.23 4.55 -12.62
CA LYS A 51 14.38 4.26 -13.51
C LYS A 51 15.74 4.42 -12.83
N LYS A 52 15.83 5.18 -11.74
CA LYS A 52 17.10 5.52 -11.10
C LYS A 52 17.59 4.44 -10.12
N ASN A 53 16.89 3.30 -10.00
CA ASN A 53 17.23 2.19 -9.09
C ASN A 53 17.45 2.58 -7.62
N ASN A 54 16.85 3.69 -7.17
CA ASN A 54 16.83 4.10 -5.78
C ASN A 54 15.95 3.16 -4.95
N THR A 55 16.48 1.97 -4.64
CA THR A 55 15.81 0.99 -3.81
C THR A 55 15.95 1.43 -2.37
N HIS A 56 14.83 1.84 -1.79
CA HIS A 56 14.74 2.22 -0.39
C HIS A 56 13.92 1.16 0.36
N LEU A 57 14.44 0.70 1.49
CA LEU A 57 13.70 -0.12 2.43
C LEU A 57 12.91 0.79 3.37
N LEU A 58 11.62 0.49 3.55
CA LEU A 58 10.79 1.18 4.53
C LEU A 58 10.95 0.50 5.89
N LEU A 59 11.32 1.27 6.90
CA LEU A 59 11.52 0.80 8.26
C LEU A 59 10.47 1.42 9.17
N LYS A 60 9.70 0.57 9.86
CA LYS A 60 8.89 0.98 11.01
C LYS A 60 9.74 0.84 12.27
N MET A 61 9.87 1.91 13.03
CA MET A 61 10.58 1.93 14.30
C MET A 61 9.69 2.56 15.38
N PHE A 62 9.91 2.17 16.63
CA PHE A 62 9.26 2.80 17.78
C PHE A 62 10.26 3.69 18.52
N ASN A 63 9.98 4.98 18.59
CA ASN A 63 10.79 5.95 19.32
C ASN A 63 10.24 6.09 20.74
N ARG A 64 10.97 5.50 21.71
CA ARG A 64 10.62 5.52 23.14
C ARG A 64 10.64 6.91 23.76
N THR A 65 11.44 7.85 23.23
CA THR A 65 11.55 9.20 23.78
C THR A 65 10.30 10.03 23.47
N THR A 66 9.76 9.87 22.26
CA THR A 66 8.53 10.57 21.84
C THR A 66 7.28 9.73 22.03
N ASP A 67 7.42 8.50 22.53
CA ASP A 67 6.35 7.50 22.63
C ASP A 67 5.53 7.35 21.33
N ASN A 68 6.23 7.19 20.21
CA ASN A 68 5.61 7.27 18.88
C ASN A 68 6.29 6.37 17.84
N TYR A 69 5.50 5.91 16.87
CA TYR A 69 6.04 5.24 15.69
C TYR A 69 6.66 6.23 14.72
N VAL A 70 7.76 5.79 14.12
CA VAL A 70 8.54 6.54 13.15
C VAL A 70 8.72 5.65 11.94
N ILE A 71 8.53 6.23 10.76
CA ILE A 71 8.80 5.57 9.50
C ILE A 71 10.05 6.18 8.88
N SER A 72 10.97 5.31 8.53
CA SER A 72 12.25 5.69 7.93
C SER A 72 12.50 5.00 6.61
N THR A 73 13.33 5.60 5.77
CA THR A 73 13.83 4.96 4.54
C THR A 73 15.32 4.70 4.64
N LEU A 74 15.71 3.44 4.44
CA LEU A 74 17.10 3.01 4.34
C LEU A 74 17.45 2.84 2.87
N SER A 75 18.49 3.52 2.40
CA SER A 75 18.98 3.31 1.03
C SER A 75 19.71 1.96 0.96
N TYR A 76 19.52 1.23 -0.14
CA TYR A 76 20.28 0.00 -0.36
C TYR A 76 21.73 0.31 -0.74
N GLU A 77 21.97 1.36 -1.53
CA GLU A 77 23.30 1.76 -2.01
C GLU A 77 24.18 2.32 -0.89
N THR A 78 23.54 3.01 0.05
CA THR A 78 24.17 3.55 1.24
C THR A 78 23.35 3.07 2.41
N PRO A 79 23.82 2.13 3.25
CA PRO A 79 23.07 1.57 4.38
C PRO A 79 22.94 2.59 5.53
N GLN A 80 22.52 3.80 5.19
CA GLN A 80 22.24 4.90 6.06
C GLN A 80 20.76 5.25 5.99
N VAL A 81 20.21 5.53 7.16
CA VAL A 81 18.85 6.03 7.29
C VAL A 81 18.82 7.44 6.71
N SER A 82 18.06 7.62 5.63
CA SER A 82 18.07 8.83 4.82
C SER A 82 16.96 9.82 5.21
N LEU A 83 15.80 9.29 5.59
CA LEU A 83 14.64 10.08 6.01
C LEU A 83 14.02 9.38 7.20
N THR A 84 13.69 10.17 8.21
CA THR A 84 13.03 9.72 9.43
C THR A 84 11.88 10.66 9.70
N GLN A 85 10.66 10.13 9.70
CA GLN A 85 9.45 10.92 9.80
C GLN A 85 8.51 10.29 10.81
N ARG A 86 7.89 11.13 11.65
CA ARG A 86 6.80 10.65 12.52
C ARG A 86 5.70 10.05 11.66
N ALA A 87 5.20 8.90 12.08
CA ALA A 87 3.98 8.34 11.54
C ALA A 87 2.84 9.37 11.68
N PRO A 88 1.84 9.32 10.79
CA PRO A 88 0.64 10.13 10.97
C PRO A 88 0.04 9.90 12.37
N PRO A 89 -0.52 10.94 13.02
CA PRO A 89 -1.23 10.77 14.28
C PRO A 89 -2.28 9.66 14.17
N PRO A 90 -2.66 8.99 15.27
CA PRO A 90 -3.69 7.96 15.23
C PRO A 90 -5.01 8.57 14.76
N PHE A 91 -5.38 8.33 13.50
CA PHE A 91 -6.60 8.88 12.91
C PHE A 91 -7.85 8.05 13.25
N LEU A 92 -7.71 6.85 13.84
CA LEU A 92 -8.78 5.85 13.99
C LEU A 92 -8.79 5.15 15.37
N GLY A 93 -8.36 5.81 16.44
CA GLY A 93 -8.13 5.12 17.72
C GLY A 93 -6.98 4.11 17.65
N ILE A 94 -5.99 4.39 16.78
CA ILE A 94 -4.73 3.64 16.62
C ILE A 94 -3.77 3.96 17.79
N ASP A 95 -4.31 4.04 19.00
CA ASP A 95 -3.51 4.18 20.23
C ASP A 95 -2.77 2.86 20.53
N LYS A 96 -3.12 1.81 19.78
CA LYS A 96 -2.46 0.50 19.75
C LYS A 96 -1.60 0.39 18.51
N GLU A 97 -0.54 -0.40 18.64
CA GLU A 97 0.47 -0.71 17.63
C GLU A 97 0.02 -0.56 16.16
N MET A 98 0.74 0.26 15.39
CA MET A 98 0.48 0.50 13.97
C MET A 98 1.27 -0.46 13.09
N CYS A 99 0.67 -1.11 12.11
CA CYS A 99 1.36 -2.02 11.19
C CYS A 99 1.38 -1.47 9.76
N VAL A 100 2.40 -1.88 8.99
CA VAL A 100 2.56 -1.50 7.59
C VAL A 100 2.05 -2.65 6.74
N VAL A 101 1.01 -2.42 5.92
CA VAL A 101 0.58 -3.38 4.90
C VAL A 101 1.60 -3.42 3.76
N GLY A 102 2.03 -2.25 3.32
CA GLY A 102 3.00 -2.14 2.23
C GLY A 102 3.22 -0.68 1.83
N SER A 103 4.09 -0.50 0.83
CA SER A 103 4.32 0.82 0.24
C SER A 103 4.35 0.73 -1.28
N CYS A 104 3.81 1.74 -1.94
CA CYS A 104 3.75 1.80 -3.38
C CYS A 104 3.79 3.25 -3.86
N ASN A 105 4.68 3.56 -4.81
CA ASN A 105 4.78 4.88 -5.45
C ASN A 105 4.87 6.08 -4.48
N GLY A 106 5.50 5.90 -3.31
CA GLY A 106 5.63 6.93 -2.27
C GLY A 106 4.45 7.02 -1.30
N LEU A 107 3.41 6.20 -1.49
CA LEU A 107 2.35 5.99 -0.51
C LEU A 107 2.70 4.82 0.39
N VAL A 108 2.29 4.91 1.65
CA VAL A 108 2.41 3.85 2.66
C VAL A 108 1.01 3.49 3.14
N CYS A 109 0.66 2.22 3.08
CA CYS A 109 -0.60 1.71 3.58
C CYS A 109 -0.40 1.15 4.99
N LEU A 110 -1.18 1.68 5.93
CA LEU A 110 -1.07 1.46 7.36
C LEU A 110 -2.36 0.86 7.89
N HIS A 111 -2.27 -0.01 8.88
CA HIS A 111 -3.45 -0.52 9.58
C HIS A 111 -3.21 -0.61 11.09
N ASN A 112 -4.29 -0.69 11.86
CA ASN A 112 -4.24 -0.97 13.29
C ASN A 112 -3.88 -2.44 13.56
N ASN A 113 -3.11 -2.71 14.62
CA ASN A 113 -2.88 -4.07 15.12
C ASN A 113 -4.10 -4.54 15.93
N SER A 114 -5.22 -4.77 15.25
CA SER A 114 -6.43 -5.37 15.81
C SER A 114 -6.76 -6.66 15.08
N TYR A 115 -7.12 -7.68 15.84
CA TYR A 115 -7.60 -8.95 15.32
C TYR A 115 -8.97 -8.85 14.64
N TYR A 116 -9.71 -7.80 14.97
CA TYR A 116 -11.15 -7.75 14.80
C TYR A 116 -11.65 -6.57 13.99
N GLU A 117 -10.76 -5.62 13.72
CA GLU A 117 -11.08 -4.43 12.94
C GLU A 117 -9.92 -4.17 11.98
N PHE A 118 -10.22 -4.14 10.69
CA PHE A 118 -9.27 -3.76 9.67
C PHE A 118 -9.44 -2.29 9.31
N ASN A 119 -8.92 -1.41 10.18
CA ASN A 119 -8.96 0.03 9.97
C ASN A 119 -7.70 0.46 9.23
N VAL A 120 -7.86 0.96 8.00
CA VAL A 120 -6.75 1.25 7.09
C VAL A 120 -6.60 2.75 6.83
N VAL A 121 -5.36 3.21 6.80
CA VAL A 121 -4.99 4.58 6.42
C VAL A 121 -3.93 4.52 5.33
N ILE A 122 -4.16 5.24 4.23
CA ILE A 122 -3.15 5.51 3.22
C ILE A 122 -2.46 6.81 3.58
N TRP A 123 -1.14 6.78 3.71
CA TRP A 123 -0.32 7.94 4.08
C TRP A 123 0.66 8.31 2.98
N ASN A 124 0.70 9.59 2.63
CA ASN A 124 1.74 10.16 1.80
C ASN A 124 2.81 10.80 2.69
N SER A 125 3.96 10.13 2.81
CA SER A 125 5.05 10.57 3.69
C SER A 125 5.68 11.90 3.25
N ALA A 126 5.62 12.21 1.95
CA ALA A 126 6.15 13.45 1.40
C ALA A 126 5.22 14.66 1.64
N THR A 127 3.91 14.49 1.44
CA THR A 127 2.93 15.59 1.61
C THR A 127 2.34 15.68 3.00
N LYS A 128 2.51 14.64 3.84
CA LYS A 128 1.86 14.45 5.14
C LYS A 128 0.35 14.24 5.09
N GLU A 129 -0.21 14.17 3.89
CA GLU A 129 -1.63 13.88 3.70
C GLU A 129 -1.93 12.43 4.06
N THR A 130 -3.10 12.23 4.67
CA THR A 130 -3.65 10.93 5.00
C THR A 130 -5.03 10.77 4.39
N LYS A 131 -5.35 9.54 3.99
CA LYS A 131 -6.69 9.13 3.57
C LYS A 131 -7.10 7.94 4.43
N VAL A 132 -8.16 8.12 5.22
CA VAL A 132 -8.84 7.02 5.89
C VAL A 132 -9.60 6.21 4.85
N VAL A 133 -9.42 4.90 4.85
CA VAL A 133 -10.15 3.98 3.98
C VAL A 133 -11.48 3.63 4.66
N PRO A 134 -12.60 3.54 3.91
CA PRO A 134 -13.86 3.04 4.44
C PRO A 134 -13.71 1.68 5.12
N LYS A 135 -14.61 1.36 6.04
CA LYS A 135 -14.60 0.05 6.69
C LYS A 135 -14.91 -1.07 5.68
N SER A 136 -14.32 -2.23 5.94
CA SER A 136 -14.64 -3.49 5.25
C SER A 136 -16.14 -3.72 5.15
N ASN A 137 -16.58 -4.28 4.02
CA ASN A 137 -17.98 -4.68 3.82
C ASN A 137 -18.27 -6.09 4.34
N LEU A 138 -17.24 -6.83 4.77
CA LEU A 138 -17.40 -8.19 5.23
C LEU A 138 -18.24 -8.24 6.50
N PRO A 139 -19.21 -9.17 6.57
CA PRO A 139 -20.11 -9.26 7.71
C PRO A 139 -19.35 -9.66 8.98
N HIS A 140 -19.79 -9.14 10.11
CA HIS A 140 -19.42 -9.71 11.40
C HIS A 140 -20.05 -11.10 11.51
N LEU A 141 -19.23 -12.14 11.74
CA LEU A 141 -19.72 -13.51 11.82
C LEU A 141 -20.73 -13.68 12.98
N PRO A 142 -21.73 -14.56 12.83
CA PRO A 142 -22.67 -14.87 13.89
C PRO A 142 -21.98 -15.52 15.10
N GLY A 143 -22.50 -15.27 16.31
CA GLY A 143 -22.00 -15.88 17.55
C GLY A 143 -20.84 -15.14 18.24
N GLY A 144 -20.47 -13.95 17.78
CA GLY A 144 -19.42 -13.13 18.41
C GLY A 144 -18.00 -13.54 18.04
N TYR A 145 -17.83 -14.60 17.25
CA TYR A 145 -16.59 -14.88 16.55
C TYR A 145 -16.36 -13.78 15.52
N ARG A 146 -15.13 -13.31 15.39
CA ARG A 146 -14.75 -12.28 14.41
C ARG A 146 -13.63 -12.86 13.55
N SER A 147 -13.75 -12.71 12.24
CA SER A 147 -12.74 -13.13 11.28
C SER A 147 -11.40 -12.49 11.63
N ARG A 148 -10.33 -13.27 11.59
CA ARG A 148 -8.99 -12.75 11.85
C ARG A 148 -8.42 -12.25 10.54
N PHE A 149 -7.98 -10.99 10.48
CA PHE A 149 -7.37 -10.45 9.27
C PHE A 149 -5.91 -10.87 9.14
N GLU A 150 -5.66 -11.97 8.43
CA GLU A 150 -4.34 -12.57 8.26
C GLU A 150 -3.65 -12.03 6.99
N GLY A 151 -4.20 -12.24 5.79
CA GLY A 151 -3.56 -11.77 4.55
C GLY A 151 -3.95 -10.34 4.15
N LYS A 152 -2.97 -9.48 3.85
CA LYS A 152 -3.20 -8.06 3.50
C LYS A 152 -2.23 -7.58 2.44
N GLY A 153 -2.74 -7.06 1.32
CA GLY A 153 -1.91 -6.51 0.24
C GLY A 153 -2.16 -5.03 0.02
N PHE A 154 -1.12 -4.27 -0.37
CA PHE A 154 -1.29 -2.90 -0.88
C PHE A 154 -0.47 -2.68 -2.14
N GLY A 155 -1.11 -2.18 -3.19
CA GLY A 155 -0.51 -2.13 -4.50
C GLY A 155 -1.10 -1.12 -5.45
N PHE A 156 -0.40 -0.92 -6.58
CA PHE A 156 -0.89 -0.14 -7.70
C PHE A 156 -1.18 -1.04 -8.89
N ASP A 157 -2.44 -1.09 -9.31
CA ASP A 157 -2.87 -1.76 -10.52
C ASP A 157 -2.71 -0.83 -11.72
N ALA A 158 -1.71 -1.11 -12.55
CA ALA A 158 -1.43 -0.34 -13.76
C ALA A 158 -2.53 -0.45 -14.82
N LYS A 159 -3.32 -1.55 -14.83
CA LYS A 159 -4.40 -1.77 -15.80
C LYS A 159 -5.57 -0.83 -15.52
N THR A 160 -5.96 -0.69 -14.26
CA THR A 160 -7.04 0.22 -13.85
C THR A 160 -6.53 1.60 -13.43
N ASN A 161 -5.21 1.82 -13.41
CA ASN A 161 -4.56 3.04 -12.93
C ASN A 161 -5.04 3.43 -11.53
N ASP A 162 -5.12 2.45 -10.63
CA ASP A 162 -5.70 2.61 -9.30
C ASP A 162 -4.87 1.94 -8.21
N TYR A 163 -4.94 2.47 -7.00
CA TYR A 163 -4.37 1.82 -5.83
C TYR A 163 -5.39 0.89 -5.20
N LYS A 164 -4.95 -0.34 -4.92
CA LYS A 164 -5.79 -1.40 -4.37
C LYS A 164 -5.25 -1.86 -3.03
N ILE A 165 -6.18 -2.17 -2.14
CA ILE A 165 -5.90 -2.85 -0.87
C ILE A 165 -6.63 -4.18 -0.92
N ILE A 166 -5.92 -5.25 -0.62
CA ILE A 166 -6.47 -6.60 -0.56
C ILE A 166 -6.62 -6.95 0.92
N ASN A 167 -7.78 -7.47 1.29
CA ASN A 167 -8.05 -7.99 2.61
C ASN A 167 -8.49 -9.46 2.46
N LEU A 168 -7.69 -10.36 3.03
CA LEU A 168 -7.91 -11.80 3.01
C LEU A 168 -8.12 -12.25 4.47
N PRO A 169 -9.36 -12.27 4.95
CA PRO A 169 -9.64 -12.76 6.29
C PRO A 169 -9.40 -14.28 6.38
N SER A 170 -8.78 -14.69 7.47
CA SER A 170 -8.80 -16.07 7.94
C SER A 170 -10.14 -16.31 8.61
N LEU A 171 -10.93 -17.18 8.01
CA LEU A 171 -12.26 -17.52 8.44
C LEU A 171 -12.20 -18.85 9.19
N TYR A 172 -12.81 -18.90 10.38
CA TYR A 172 -12.94 -20.14 11.16
C TYR A 172 -13.80 -21.18 10.45
N ASP A 173 -14.66 -20.73 9.52
CA ASP A 173 -15.36 -21.62 8.61
C ASP A 173 -14.54 -21.79 7.32
N PRO A 174 -13.97 -22.97 7.10
CA PRO A 174 -13.20 -23.32 5.91
C PRO A 174 -14.04 -23.36 4.63
N ASN A 175 -15.37 -23.21 4.71
CA ASN A 175 -16.23 -23.06 3.54
C ASN A 175 -16.56 -21.59 3.23
N SER A 176 -16.22 -20.66 4.13
CA SER A 176 -16.32 -19.24 3.86
C SER A 176 -14.93 -18.72 3.55
N PHE A 177 -14.63 -18.49 2.28
CA PHE A 177 -13.43 -17.74 1.89
C PHE A 177 -13.91 -16.47 1.19
N GLN A 178 -14.29 -15.46 1.96
CA GLN A 178 -14.67 -14.16 1.40
C GLN A 178 -13.48 -13.22 1.46
N SER A 179 -12.98 -12.81 0.29
CA SER A 179 -11.94 -11.80 0.18
C SER A 179 -12.55 -10.53 -0.35
N GLU A 180 -11.89 -9.40 -0.08
CA GLU A 180 -12.33 -8.13 -0.64
C GLU A 180 -11.15 -7.30 -1.11
N VAL A 181 -11.44 -6.45 -2.09
CA VAL A 181 -10.49 -5.50 -2.64
C VAL A 181 -11.08 -4.11 -2.56
N HIS A 182 -10.37 -3.21 -1.91
CA HIS A 182 -10.67 -1.78 -1.93
C HIS A 182 -10.10 -1.15 -3.20
N SER A 183 -10.90 -0.32 -3.88
CA SER A 183 -10.46 0.55 -4.97
C SER A 183 -10.35 1.99 -4.47
N SER A 184 -9.20 2.63 -4.67
CA SER A 184 -9.00 4.00 -4.19
C SER A 184 -9.76 5.05 -5.00
N SER A 185 -10.01 4.77 -6.28
CA SER A 185 -10.80 5.62 -7.16
C SER A 185 -12.30 5.51 -6.92
N ALA A 186 -12.82 4.30 -6.66
CA ALA A 186 -14.22 4.08 -6.31
C ALA A 186 -14.53 4.38 -4.83
N ASP A 187 -13.48 4.40 -3.99
CA ASP A 187 -13.58 4.56 -2.53
C ASP A 187 -14.54 3.55 -1.89
N SER A 188 -14.43 2.30 -2.34
CA SER A 188 -15.34 1.22 -1.92
C SER A 188 -14.65 -0.13 -1.94
N TRP A 189 -15.10 -1.02 -1.06
CA TRP A 189 -14.76 -2.43 -1.07
C TRP A 189 -15.67 -3.20 -2.02
N ARG A 190 -15.10 -4.18 -2.71
CA ARG A 190 -15.85 -5.20 -3.46
C ARG A 190 -15.37 -6.57 -3.05
N GLU A 191 -16.30 -7.51 -2.93
CA GLU A 191 -15.99 -8.91 -2.72
C GLU A 191 -15.30 -9.50 -3.96
N VAL A 192 -14.39 -10.43 -3.73
CA VAL A 192 -13.69 -11.21 -4.76
C VAL A 192 -13.58 -12.66 -4.30
N ASP A 193 -13.52 -13.56 -5.28
CA ASP A 193 -13.28 -14.97 -5.01
C ASP A 193 -11.92 -15.15 -4.31
N SER A 194 -11.92 -15.99 -3.28
CA SER A 194 -10.71 -16.35 -2.55
C SER A 194 -10.19 -17.71 -3.01
N PRO A 195 -8.88 -17.96 -2.96
CA PRO A 195 -8.38 -19.32 -3.12
C PRO A 195 -8.90 -20.22 -1.98
N PRO A 196 -9.18 -21.51 -2.24
CA PRO A 196 -9.59 -22.46 -1.21
C PRO A 196 -8.37 -22.94 -0.41
N CYS A 197 -7.67 -22.01 0.24
CA CYS A 197 -6.49 -22.31 1.05
C CYS A 197 -6.48 -21.48 2.32
N VAL A 198 -5.84 -22.03 3.36
CA VAL A 198 -5.62 -21.32 4.61
C VAL A 198 -4.40 -20.42 4.42
N ILE A 199 -4.63 -19.12 4.50
CA ILE A 199 -3.55 -18.14 4.40
C ILE A 199 -2.86 -18.07 5.76
N ARG A 200 -1.58 -18.47 5.79
CA ARG A 200 -0.76 -18.36 6.99
C ARG A 200 -0.05 -17.02 6.95
N ALA A 201 -0.66 -16.00 7.53
CA ALA A 201 0.05 -14.76 7.78
C ALA A 201 0.57 -14.76 9.22
N ASP A 202 1.89 -14.76 9.39
CA ASP A 202 2.46 -14.32 10.65
C ASP A 202 2.12 -12.82 10.82
N PHE A 203 1.82 -12.34 12.03
CA PHE A 203 1.43 -10.93 12.31
C PHE A 203 2.48 -9.89 11.88
N ARG A 204 3.63 -10.38 11.41
CA ARG A 204 4.83 -9.65 11.01
C ARG A 204 5.23 -9.91 9.55
N GLY A 205 4.52 -10.77 8.83
CA GLY A 205 4.79 -11.14 7.44
C GLY A 205 4.39 -10.03 6.47
N ILE A 206 5.31 -9.69 5.56
CA ILE A 206 5.04 -8.77 4.45
C ILE A 206 4.47 -9.61 3.31
N ASP A 207 3.16 -9.56 3.12
CA ASP A 207 2.59 -9.95 1.83
C ASP A 207 3.10 -8.94 0.80
N SER A 208 4.00 -9.39 -0.06
CA SER A 208 4.68 -8.49 -0.98
C SER A 208 3.76 -8.20 -2.16
N TYR A 209 3.53 -6.92 -2.47
CA TYR A 209 2.92 -6.51 -3.73
C TYR A 209 4.00 -6.06 -4.71
N ILE A 210 4.36 -6.92 -5.64
CA ILE A 210 5.42 -6.67 -6.62
C ILE A 210 4.84 -6.79 -8.03
N ASN A 211 5.10 -5.80 -8.88
CA ASN A 211 4.71 -5.80 -10.29
C ASN A 211 3.22 -6.08 -10.58
N GLY A 212 2.32 -5.63 -9.69
CA GLY A 212 0.89 -5.84 -9.87
C GLY A 212 0.35 -7.12 -9.22
N MET A 213 1.21 -7.91 -8.59
CA MET A 213 0.87 -9.19 -7.98
C MET A 213 1.10 -9.13 -6.48
N ALA A 214 0.07 -9.51 -5.71
CA ALA A 214 0.19 -9.79 -4.29
C ALA A 214 0.58 -11.26 -4.10
N SER A 215 1.52 -11.52 -3.21
CA SER A 215 1.94 -12.87 -2.84
C SER A 215 1.88 -13.05 -1.34
N TRP A 216 1.34 -14.17 -0.89
CA TRP A 216 1.21 -14.57 0.51
C TRP A 216 1.61 -16.04 0.67
N GLU A 217 1.93 -16.43 1.89
CA GLU A 217 2.14 -17.84 2.23
C GLU A 217 0.79 -18.49 2.56
N ALA A 218 0.56 -19.69 2.03
CA ALA A 218 -0.67 -20.44 2.27
C ALA A 218 -0.37 -21.93 2.46
N SER A 219 -1.14 -22.58 3.33
CA SER A 219 -1.19 -24.03 3.44
C SER A 219 -2.53 -24.54 2.91
N LEU A 220 -2.47 -25.65 2.17
CA LEU A 220 -3.63 -26.50 2.00
C LEU A 220 -3.72 -27.32 3.29
N ASP A 221 -4.78 -27.15 4.06
CA ASP A 221 -5.04 -28.08 5.16
C ASP A 221 -5.58 -29.38 4.56
N ASP A 222 -4.92 -30.51 4.84
CA ASP A 222 -5.11 -31.83 4.23
C ASP A 222 -6.49 -32.49 4.45
N TRP A 223 -7.49 -31.82 5.02
CA TRP A 223 -8.66 -32.55 5.50
C TRP A 223 -9.78 -32.80 4.47
N GLU A 224 -9.82 -32.19 3.28
CA GLU A 224 -10.66 -32.66 2.14
C GLU A 224 -10.16 -32.18 0.74
N ALA A 225 -8.84 -32.07 0.50
CA ALA A 225 -8.31 -31.59 -0.79
C ALA A 225 -8.06 -32.68 -1.86
N VAL A 226 -8.47 -33.94 -1.62
CA VAL A 226 -8.14 -35.05 -2.54
C VAL A 226 -9.15 -35.21 -3.68
N ASP A 227 -10.40 -34.72 -3.55
CA ASP A 227 -11.43 -35.03 -4.56
C ASP A 227 -11.69 -33.93 -5.61
N TYR A 228 -11.16 -32.71 -5.44
CA TYR A 228 -11.41 -31.60 -6.39
C TYR A 228 -10.30 -31.38 -7.42
N LEU A 229 -9.14 -32.05 -7.30
CA LEU A 229 -8.00 -31.87 -8.21
C LEU A 229 -8.03 -32.79 -9.45
N HIS A 230 -9.14 -33.49 -9.70
CA HIS A 230 -9.36 -34.20 -10.97
C HIS A 230 -10.18 -33.40 -12.01
N GLY A 231 -10.50 -32.13 -11.74
CA GLY A 231 -11.20 -31.25 -12.67
C GLY A 231 -10.45 -29.97 -13.00
N ASP A 232 -9.78 -29.96 -14.16
CA ASP A 232 -9.44 -28.78 -14.98
C ASP A 232 -8.11 -28.02 -14.70
N PRO A 233 -7.07 -28.17 -15.55
CA PRO A 233 -5.75 -27.54 -15.39
C PRO A 233 -5.66 -26.03 -15.70
N SER A 234 -6.76 -25.29 -15.84
CA SER A 234 -6.73 -23.99 -16.52
C SER A 234 -6.51 -22.73 -15.67
N PHE A 235 -6.39 -22.81 -14.33
CA PHE A 235 -6.38 -21.58 -13.50
C PHE A 235 -5.00 -20.93 -13.25
N CYS A 236 -3.91 -21.60 -13.63
CA CYS A 236 -2.56 -21.04 -13.51
C CYS A 236 -1.91 -20.79 -14.88
N GLN A 237 -2.62 -20.16 -15.81
CA GLN A 237 -1.98 -19.54 -16.97
C GLN A 237 -2.86 -18.40 -17.50
N GLY A 238 -2.30 -17.19 -17.47
CA GLY A 238 -2.92 -16.03 -18.10
C GLY A 238 -3.25 -16.33 -19.56
N ARG A 239 -4.42 -15.90 -20.01
CA ARG A 239 -4.69 -15.77 -21.43
C ARG A 239 -4.36 -14.34 -21.89
N LYS A 240 -3.62 -14.32 -23.00
CA LYS A 240 -3.20 -13.18 -23.81
C LYS A 240 -4.35 -12.23 -24.13
#